data_AF-A0A8J7PQE3-F1
#
_entry.id   AF-A0A8J7PQE3-F1
#
_cell.length_a   1.000
_cell.length_b   1.000
_cell.length_c   1.000
_cell.angle_alpha   90.00
_cell.angle_beta   90.00
_cell.angle_gamma   90.00
#
_symmetry.space_group_name_H-M   'P 1'
#
loop_
_entity.id
_entity.type
_entity.pdbx_description
1 polymer ?
#
loop_
_entity_poly.entity_id
_entity_poly.type
_entity_poly.pdbx_seq_one_letter_code
_entity_poly.pdbx_strand_id
1 'polypeptide(L)'
;MSDAGKPLAAGEHGRYTDLAGRPLPEGLVLLLIPSLAAILTQAEELAGRPLTRDEVLRIRDECQLVVTEVGPADAVTAARGYTDLDPADPWPGWQLLRGESGR
;
A
#
# COMPACT_ATOMS: atom_id res chain seq x y z
N MET A 1 -2.26 22.05 -15.42
CA MET A 1 -2.18 20.85 -16.27
C MET A 1 -1.94 19.68 -15.33
N SER A 2 -2.88 18.74 -15.24
CA SER A 2 -2.76 17.59 -14.35
C SER A 2 -1.65 16.67 -14.83
N ASP A 3 -0.79 16.20 -13.93
CA ASP A 3 0.34 15.29 -14.23
C ASP A 3 -0.11 13.85 -14.52
N ALA A 4 -1.42 13.62 -14.69
CA ALA A 4 -2.05 12.30 -14.78
C ALA A 4 -1.56 11.46 -15.97
N GLY A 5 -1.03 12.09 -17.03
CA GLY A 5 -0.47 11.39 -18.18
C GLY A 5 1.03 11.11 -18.10
N LYS A 6 1.73 11.65 -17.09
CA LYS A 6 3.18 11.50 -16.95
C LYS A 6 3.51 10.20 -16.22
N PRO A 7 4.36 9.33 -16.80
CA PRO A 7 4.81 8.13 -16.11
C PRO A 7 5.50 8.45 -14.77
N LEU A 8 5.42 7.51 -13.84
CA LEU A 8 6.16 7.57 -12.57
C LEU A 8 7.66 7.37 -12.81
N ALA A 9 8.48 7.98 -11.96
CA ALA A 9 9.93 7.83 -11.97
C ALA A 9 10.43 7.12 -10.71
N ALA A 10 11.51 6.35 -10.81
CA ALA A 10 12.17 5.77 -9.64
C ALA A 10 12.60 6.86 -8.63
N GLY A 11 12.38 6.61 -7.35
CA GLY A 11 12.64 7.54 -6.24
C GLY A 11 11.52 8.56 -6.00
N GLU A 12 10.50 8.62 -6.86
CA GLU A 12 9.32 9.45 -6.64
C GLU A 12 8.54 8.94 -5.42
N HIS A 13 8.05 9.85 -4.59
CA HIS A 13 7.33 9.51 -3.37
C HIS A 13 6.18 10.49 -3.14
N GLY A 14 5.14 10.03 -2.44
CA GLY A 14 3.95 10.82 -2.19
C GLY A 14 2.81 9.94 -1.68
N ARG A 15 1.60 10.51 -1.59
CA ARG A 15 0.42 9.70 -1.22
C ARG A 15 0.03 8.78 -2.36
N TYR A 16 -0.55 7.64 -2.00
CA TYR A 16 -1.09 6.71 -2.97
C TYR A 16 -2.07 7.38 -3.95
N THR A 17 -3.01 8.19 -3.45
CA THR A 17 -4.00 8.87 -4.30
C THR A 17 -3.36 9.82 -5.33
N ASP A 18 -2.21 10.41 -5.01
CA ASP A 18 -1.51 11.36 -5.87
C ASP A 18 -0.76 10.65 -7.02
N LEU A 19 -0.38 9.38 -6.84
CA LEU A 19 0.55 8.67 -7.72
C LEU A 19 -0.05 7.45 -8.44
N ALA A 20 -1.00 6.73 -7.83
CA ALA A 20 -1.49 5.45 -8.34
C ALA A 20 -2.25 5.53 -9.68
N GLY A 21 -2.75 6.72 -10.04
CA GLY A 21 -3.42 6.96 -11.32
C GLY A 21 -2.47 7.19 -12.51
N ARG A 22 -1.15 7.27 -12.27
CA ARG A 22 -0.15 7.55 -13.31
C ARG A 22 0.41 6.24 -13.89
N PRO A 23 0.83 6.23 -15.16
CA PRO A 23 1.46 5.06 -15.76
C PRO A 23 2.70 4.63 -14.96
N LEU A 24 2.75 3.35 -14.60
CA LEU A 24 3.90 2.73 -13.94
C LEU A 24 4.77 2.04 -15.01
N PRO A 25 6.01 2.52 -15.26
CA PRO A 25 6.93 1.85 -16.18
C PRO A 25 7.27 0.43 -15.76
N GLU A 26 7.59 -0.42 -16.75
CA GLU A 26 8.09 -1.77 -16.50
C GLU A 26 9.33 -1.76 -15.60
N GLY A 27 9.41 -2.71 -14.67
CA GLY A 27 10.50 -2.82 -13.70
C GLY A 27 10.37 -1.93 -12.47
N LEU A 28 9.36 -1.04 -12.41
CA LEU A 28 9.04 -0.24 -11.23
C LEU A 28 7.80 -0.76 -10.51
N VAL A 29 7.77 -0.53 -9.19
CA VAL A 29 6.67 -0.89 -8.30
C VAL A 29 6.36 0.23 -7.32
N LEU A 30 5.12 0.25 -6.83
CA LEU A 30 4.70 1.10 -5.72
C LEU A 30 4.93 0.38 -4.41
N LEU A 31 5.80 0.92 -3.56
CA LEU A 31 6.09 0.36 -2.25
C LEU A 31 5.57 1.30 -1.16
N LEU A 32 4.53 0.86 -0.42
CA LEU A 32 4.01 1.62 0.72
C LEU A 32 4.97 1.49 1.90
N ILE A 33 5.35 2.63 2.49
CA ILE A 33 6.22 2.69 3.68
C ILE A 33 5.60 3.72 4.67
N PRO A 34 5.10 3.28 5.84
CA PRO A 34 5.05 1.90 6.34
C PRO A 34 4.11 0.99 5.52
N SER A 35 4.15 -0.33 5.77
CA SER A 35 3.30 -1.29 5.06
C SER A 35 1.81 -1.00 5.26
N LEU A 36 1.00 -1.24 4.23
CA LEU A 36 -0.44 -1.05 4.33
C LEU A 36 -1.04 -2.00 5.39
N ALA A 37 -0.59 -3.25 5.42
CA ALA A 37 -1.00 -4.21 6.43
C ALA A 37 -0.78 -3.67 7.86
N ALA A 38 0.40 -3.12 8.17
CA ALA A 38 0.69 -2.61 9.51
C ALA A 38 -0.17 -1.38 9.87
N ILE A 39 -0.39 -0.48 8.90
CA ILE A 39 -1.23 0.70 9.11
C ILE A 39 -2.68 0.27 9.40
N LEU A 40 -3.22 -0.70 8.64
CA LEU A 40 -4.58 -1.20 8.83
C LEU A 40 -4.73 -1.97 10.15
N THR A 41 -3.74 -2.78 10.55
CA THR A 41 -3.71 -3.43 11.86
C THR A 41 -3.80 -2.42 12.99
N GLN A 42 -2.93 -1.40 12.97
CA GLN A 42 -2.97 -0.36 13.99
C GLN A 42 -4.29 0.43 13.98
N ALA A 43 -4.85 0.71 12.80
CA ALA A 43 -6.13 1.41 12.69
C ALA A 43 -7.30 0.59 13.25
N GLU A 44 -7.34 -0.73 13.01
CA GLU A 44 -8.35 -1.64 13.56
C GLU A 44 -8.22 -1.75 15.10
N GLU A 45 -6.99 -1.86 15.63
CA GLU A 45 -6.71 -1.86 17.06
C GLU A 45 -7.19 -0.57 17.74
N LEU A 46 -6.87 0.60 17.16
CA LEU A 46 -7.28 1.90 17.68
C LEU A 46 -8.79 2.11 17.59
N ALA A 47 -9.44 1.58 16.55
CA ALA A 47 -10.89 1.64 16.41
C ALA A 47 -11.61 0.72 17.41
N GLY A 48 -10.94 -0.33 17.90
CA GLY A 48 -11.53 -1.36 18.76
C GLY A 48 -12.63 -2.17 18.07
N ARG A 49 -12.69 -2.13 16.75
CA ARG A 49 -13.68 -2.82 15.92
C ARG A 49 -13.13 -3.11 14.53
N PRO A 50 -13.68 -4.11 13.83
CA PRO A 50 -13.47 -4.31 12.40
C PRO A 50 -13.53 -3.02 11.58
N LEU A 51 -12.52 -2.80 10.73
CA LEU A 51 -12.57 -1.78 9.69
C LEU A 51 -13.54 -2.21 8.58
N THR A 52 -14.30 -1.24 8.09
CA THR A 52 -15.12 -1.40 6.89
C THR A 52 -14.28 -1.29 5.62
N ARG A 53 -14.81 -1.73 4.48
CA ARG A 53 -14.13 -1.62 3.19
C ARG A 53 -13.78 -0.18 2.85
N ASP A 54 -14.70 0.75 3.09
CA ASP A 54 -14.49 2.17 2.78
C ASP A 54 -13.40 2.78 3.67
N GLU A 55 -13.30 2.36 4.94
CA GLU A 55 -12.22 2.79 5.82
C GLU A 55 -10.86 2.29 5.37
N VAL A 56 -10.78 1.02 4.94
CA VAL A 56 -9.55 0.44 4.38
C VAL A 56 -9.09 1.22 3.14
N LEU A 57 -10.01 1.51 2.22
CA LEU A 57 -9.70 2.27 1.01
C LEU A 57 -9.27 3.71 1.33
N ARG A 58 -9.97 4.38 2.25
CA ARG A 58 -9.61 5.75 2.68
C ARG A 58 -8.24 5.80 3.37
N ILE A 59 -7.90 4.80 4.18
CA ILE A 59 -6.58 4.70 4.80
C ILE A 59 -5.52 4.48 3.72
N ARG A 60 -5.75 3.56 2.79
CA ARG A 60 -4.87 3.30 1.64
C ARG A 60 -4.58 4.56 0.84
N ASP A 61 -5.61 5.36 0.56
CA ASP A 61 -5.49 6.59 -0.25
C ASP A 61 -4.53 7.62 0.36
N GLU A 62 -4.44 7.68 1.70
CA GLU A 62 -3.55 8.60 2.43
C GLU A 62 -2.15 8.01 2.73
N CYS A 63 -1.92 6.73 2.45
CA CYS A 63 -0.64 6.09 2.71
C CYS A 63 0.48 6.70 1.85
N GLN A 64 1.66 6.87 2.45
CA GLN A 64 2.86 7.26 1.72
C GLN A 64 3.44 6.06 0.97
N LEU A 65 3.91 6.31 -0.25
CA LEU A 65 4.63 5.32 -1.04
C LEU A 65 5.90 5.91 -1.63
N VAL A 66 6.79 5.01 -2.02
CA VAL A 66 7.93 5.28 -2.89
C VAL A 66 7.83 4.41 -4.14
N VAL A 67 8.14 4.99 -5.29
CA VAL A 67 8.31 4.29 -6.56
C VAL A 67 9.74 3.78 -6.61
N THR A 68 9.91 2.48 -6.74
CA THR A 68 11.24 1.85 -6.73
C THR A 68 11.31 0.69 -7.71
N GLU A 69 12.52 0.25 -8.02
CA GLU A 69 12.74 -1.00 -8.74
C GLU A 69 12.30 -2.22 -7.90
N VAL A 70 11.97 -3.32 -8.59
CA VAL A 70 11.55 -4.59 -7.97
C VAL A 70 12.58 -5.11 -6.96
N GLY A 71 13.87 -5.12 -7.30
CA GLY A 71 14.92 -5.66 -6.42
C GLY A 71 14.98 -4.99 -5.03
N PRO A 72 15.06 -3.65 -4.93
CA PRO A 72 14.94 -2.95 -3.65
C PRO A 72 13.61 -3.21 -2.92
N ALA A 73 12.48 -3.32 -3.64
CA ALA A 73 11.19 -3.64 -3.03
C ALA A 73 11.17 -5.06 -2.43
N ASP A 74 11.78 -6.04 -3.10
CA ASP A 74 11.94 -7.40 -2.60
C ASP A 74 12.80 -7.42 -1.33
N ALA A 75 13.87 -6.63 -1.28
CA ALA A 75 14.70 -6.50 -0.08
C ALA A 75 13.91 -5.94 1.11
N VAL A 76 13.05 -4.94 0.88
CA VAL A 76 12.16 -4.39 1.92
C VAL A 76 11.13 -5.43 2.36
N THR A 77 10.54 -6.17 1.42
CA THR A 77 9.57 -7.25 1.71
C THR A 77 10.21 -8.36 2.53
N ALA A 78 11.41 -8.80 2.15
CA ALA A 78 12.19 -9.80 2.88
C ALA A 78 12.55 -9.33 4.30
N ALA A 79 12.94 -8.06 4.47
CA ALA A 79 13.24 -7.49 5.77
C ALA A 79 12.00 -7.39 6.68
N ARG A 80 10.80 -7.19 6.11
CA ARG A 80 9.52 -7.21 6.84
C ARG A 80 9.12 -8.63 7.25
N GLY A 81 9.49 -9.64 6.47
CA GLY A 81 9.16 -11.05 6.68
C GLY A 81 7.76 -11.46 6.18
N TYR A 82 7.06 -10.57 5.48
CA TYR A 82 5.74 -10.83 4.89
C TYR A 82 5.51 -9.97 3.64
N THR A 83 4.71 -10.49 2.71
CA THR A 83 4.22 -9.73 1.55
C THR A 83 3.13 -8.77 1.99
N ASP A 84 3.20 -7.51 1.56
CA ASP A 84 2.18 -6.51 1.86
C ASP A 84 0.89 -6.76 1.06
N LEU A 85 -0.17 -6.02 1.37
CA LEU A 85 -1.42 -6.05 0.62
C LEU A 85 -1.26 -5.44 -0.77
N ASP A 86 -1.99 -5.95 -1.76
CA ASP A 86 -2.13 -5.26 -3.05
C ASP A 86 -2.82 -3.90 -2.82
N PRO A 87 -2.12 -2.78 -3.03
CA PRO A 87 -2.70 -1.48 -2.75
C PRO A 87 -3.77 -1.08 -3.78
N ALA A 88 -3.88 -1.75 -4.94
CA ALA A 88 -4.93 -1.50 -5.93
C ALA A 88 -6.29 -2.08 -5.50
N ASP A 89 -6.30 -3.27 -4.90
CA ASP A 89 -7.48 -3.87 -4.25
C ASP A 89 -7.10 -4.50 -2.89
N PRO A 90 -6.95 -3.67 -1.83
CA PRO A 90 -6.43 -4.16 -0.54
C PRO A 90 -7.45 -4.98 0.24
N TRP A 91 -8.73 -4.91 -0.10
CA TRP A 91 -9.80 -5.46 0.72
C TRP A 91 -9.76 -6.99 0.87
N PRO A 92 -9.61 -7.79 -0.20
CA PRO A 92 -9.53 -9.24 -0.06
C PRO A 92 -8.33 -9.68 0.79
N GLY A 93 -7.16 -9.09 0.57
CA GLY A 93 -5.97 -9.38 1.35
C GLY A 93 -6.13 -8.99 2.82
N TRP A 94 -6.75 -7.84 3.09
CA TRP A 94 -7.05 -7.40 4.44
C TRP A 94 -8.01 -8.37 5.17
N GLN A 95 -9.06 -8.85 4.50
CA GLN A 95 -9.99 -9.82 5.08
C GLN A 95 -9.30 -11.15 5.46
N LEU A 96 -8.33 -11.59 4.67
CA LEU A 96 -7.54 -12.78 4.98
C LEU A 96 -6.65 -12.54 6.21
N LEU A 97 -5.87 -11.46 6.19
CA LEU A 97 -4.90 -11.14 7.25
C LEU A 97 -5.56 -10.92 8.62
N ARG A 98 -6.70 -10.22 8.67
CA ARG A 98 -7.45 -10.02 9.92
C ARG A 98 -8.11 -11.29 10.43
N GLY A 99 -8.47 -12.22 9.53
CA GLY A 99 -8.98 -13.53 9.89
C GLY A 99 -7.92 -14.40 10.58
N GLU A 100 -6.65 -14.20 10.24
CA GLU A 100 -5.51 -14.84 10.91
C GLU A 100 -5.18 -14.19 12.26
N SER A 101 -5.39 -12.87 12.39
CA SER A 101 -5.15 -12.11 13.64
C SER A 101 -6.24 -12.32 14.71
N GLY A 102 -7.40 -12.88 14.34
CA GLY A 102 -8.53 -13.16 15.22
C GLY A 102 -8.57 -14.57 15.84
N ARG A 103 -7.48 -15.34 15.76
CA ARG A 103 -7.28 -16.61 16.48
C ARG A 103 -6.33 -16.45 17.64
#